data_AF-A0A8C4TR87-F1
#
_entry.id   AF-A0A8C4TR87-F1
#
_cell.length_a   1.000
_cell.length_b   1.000
_cell.length_c   1.000
_cell.angle_alpha   90.00
_cell.angle_beta   90.00
_cell.angle_gamma   90.00
#
_symmetry.space_group_name_H-M   'P 1'
#
loop_
_entity.id
_entity.type
_entity.pdbx_description
1 polymer ?
#
loop_
_entity_poly.entity_id
_entity_poly.type
_entity_poly.pdbx_seq_one_letter_code
_entity_poly.pdbx_strand_id
1 'polypeptide(L)'
;LSKLQQQDNTCKILLQTVDTLRSAAEIATFCFCTDDKTRVPLGEKNGYINASYIRMKVGEEEHFYIITQSPLPSTMADFWQMVWESESDMIAMMTKEVELGQVKCHRYWPEPSHDSIDLANFHLRLDNYQILEYFIIRTIEVINKQVSSRIISHLQFITWPDHDTPKLAEQLIKFICYMRKSHSTGPIVAHCSTGIGRSGVLLCVEVLLSYIEKDLNVSIKQIMVKYYKPVWMSTTCVGILDQSNFW
;
A
#
# COMPACT_ATOMS: atom_id res chain seq x y z
N LEU A 1 28.79 -4.98 -12.14
CA LEU A 1 28.61 -3.78 -11.28
C LEU A 1 29.52 -3.94 -10.07
N SER A 2 30.41 -2.99 -9.81
CA SER A 2 31.42 -3.13 -8.75
C SER A 2 30.78 -3.05 -7.36
N LYS A 3 31.35 -3.75 -6.36
CA LYS A 3 30.86 -3.70 -4.96
C LYS A 3 30.74 -2.27 -4.42
N LEU A 4 31.62 -1.37 -4.88
CA LEU A 4 31.60 0.05 -4.52
C LEU A 4 30.38 0.78 -5.09
N GLN A 5 29.99 0.50 -6.33
CA GLN A 5 28.82 1.11 -6.98
C GLN A 5 27.51 0.62 -6.34
N GLN A 6 27.48 -0.65 -5.90
CA GLN A 6 26.35 -1.22 -5.17
C GLN A 6 26.22 -0.65 -3.74
N GLN A 7 27.35 -0.40 -3.07
CA GLN A 7 27.39 0.22 -1.74
C GLN A 7 27.01 1.71 -1.79
N ASP A 8 27.45 2.44 -2.82
CA ASP A 8 27.09 3.85 -3.04
C ASP A 8 25.59 4.01 -3.35
N ASN A 9 25.02 3.12 -4.16
CA ASN A 9 23.57 3.09 -4.41
C ASN A 9 22.76 2.76 -3.15
N THR A 10 23.22 1.82 -2.33
CA THR A 10 22.54 1.47 -1.06
C THR A 10 22.52 2.66 -0.10
N CYS A 11 23.63 3.39 0.04
CA CYS A 11 23.69 4.61 0.86
C CYS A 11 22.77 5.72 0.32
N LYS A 12 22.75 5.94 -1.00
CA LYS A 12 21.85 6.91 -1.65
C LYS A 12 20.39 6.57 -1.42
N ILE A 13 20.02 5.30 -1.57
CA ILE A 13 18.67 4.78 -1.31
C ILE A 13 18.26 5.08 0.13
N LEU A 14 19.10 4.71 1.10
CA LEU A 14 18.75 4.89 2.50
C LEU A 14 18.61 6.37 2.87
N LEU A 15 19.51 7.23 2.39
CA LEU A 15 19.45 8.68 2.62
C LEU A 15 18.19 9.31 2.03
N GLN A 16 17.89 9.04 0.75
CA GLN A 16 16.70 9.60 0.11
C GLN A 16 15.40 9.04 0.69
N THR A 17 15.41 7.79 1.15
CA THR A 17 14.27 7.20 1.89
C THR A 17 14.07 7.90 3.23
N VAL A 18 15.15 8.16 3.99
CA VAL A 18 15.08 8.93 5.24
C VAL A 18 14.55 10.34 5.00
N ASP A 19 15.00 11.01 3.94
CA ASP A 19 14.49 12.34 3.60
C ASP A 19 13.02 12.29 3.16
N THR A 20 12.61 11.26 2.42
CA THR A 20 11.20 11.01 2.09
C THR A 20 10.36 10.83 3.34
N LEU A 21 10.85 10.04 4.31
CA LEU A 21 10.17 9.82 5.58
C LEU A 21 10.10 11.10 6.44
N ARG A 22 11.11 11.98 6.37
CA ARG A 22 11.05 13.30 7.03
C ARG A 22 10.03 14.22 6.36
N SER A 23 9.95 14.21 5.03
CA SER A 23 8.94 14.94 4.27
C SER A 23 7.55 14.30 4.32
N ALA A 24 7.42 13.07 4.83
CA ALA A 24 6.14 12.35 4.94
C ALA A 24 5.12 13.07 5.84
N ALA A 25 5.56 13.96 6.72
CA ALA A 25 4.65 14.84 7.47
C ALA A 25 3.82 15.74 6.52
N GLU A 26 4.38 16.17 5.39
CA GLU A 26 3.67 16.95 4.36
C GLU A 26 2.68 16.07 3.58
N ILE A 27 3.06 14.81 3.34
CA ILE A 27 2.24 13.76 2.69
C ILE A 27 1.00 13.42 3.52
N ALA A 28 1.10 13.43 4.85
CA ALA A 28 0.02 13.06 5.78
C ALA A 28 -1.08 14.12 5.95
N THR A 29 -0.94 15.31 5.33
CA THR A 29 -1.89 16.43 5.50
C THR A 29 -3.05 16.38 4.50
N PHE A 30 -3.03 15.45 3.54
CA PHE A 30 -4.08 15.34 2.52
C PHE A 30 -5.20 14.39 2.94
N CYS A 31 -6.41 14.63 2.45
CA CYS A 31 -7.55 13.73 2.64
C CYS A 31 -7.67 12.77 1.45
N PHE A 32 -8.17 11.55 1.68
CA PHE A 32 -8.46 10.60 0.63
C PHE A 32 -9.88 10.87 0.19
N CYS A 33 -10.04 11.36 -1.02
CA CYS A 33 -11.32 11.39 -1.69
C CYS A 33 -11.07 10.70 -3.02
N THR A 34 -11.67 9.51 -3.20
CA THR A 34 -11.63 8.81 -4.48
C THR A 34 -12.14 9.73 -5.58
N ASP A 35 -11.27 10.13 -6.51
CA ASP A 35 -11.70 10.77 -7.76
C ASP A 35 -12.47 9.72 -8.59
N ASP A 36 -13.65 10.09 -9.10
CA ASP A 36 -14.47 9.24 -9.96
C ASP A 36 -13.69 8.67 -11.16
N LYS A 37 -12.64 9.35 -11.61
CA LYS A 37 -11.77 8.89 -12.71
C LYS A 37 -10.82 7.76 -12.31
N THR A 38 -10.44 7.68 -11.04
CA THR A 38 -9.42 6.72 -10.56
C THR A 38 -10.00 5.69 -9.59
N ARG A 39 -11.25 5.85 -9.16
CA ARG A 39 -11.90 4.93 -8.24
C ARG A 39 -11.92 3.50 -8.78
N VAL A 40 -11.83 2.54 -7.88
CA VAL A 40 -12.00 1.13 -8.22
C VAL A 40 -13.51 0.81 -8.25
N PRO A 41 -14.07 0.30 -9.38
CA PRO A 41 -15.44 -0.17 -9.43
C PRO A 41 -15.56 -1.56 -8.78
N LEU A 42 -16.73 -1.86 -8.22
CA LEU A 42 -17.03 -3.17 -7.63
C LEU A 42 -18.16 -3.88 -8.37
N GLY A 43 -17.88 -5.06 -8.92
CA GLY A 43 -18.82 -5.90 -9.64
C GLY A 43 -19.40 -5.27 -10.91
N GLU A 44 -20.33 -5.98 -11.53
CA GLU A 44 -20.95 -5.58 -12.82
C GLU A 44 -21.73 -4.25 -12.73
N LYS A 45 -22.20 -3.88 -11.53
CA LYS A 45 -22.98 -2.66 -11.28
C LYS A 45 -22.11 -1.44 -11.00
N ASN A 46 -20.78 -1.53 -11.11
CA ASN A 46 -19.84 -0.45 -10.79
C ASN A 46 -20.05 0.13 -9.39
N GLY A 47 -20.25 -0.74 -8.40
CA GLY A 47 -20.43 -0.40 -6.99
C GLY A 47 -19.28 0.43 -6.42
N TYR A 48 -19.51 1.01 -5.24
CA TYR A 48 -18.54 1.88 -4.59
C TYR A 48 -17.72 1.10 -3.56
N ILE A 49 -16.41 1.27 -3.64
CA ILE A 49 -15.46 0.98 -2.57
C ILE A 49 -14.50 2.16 -2.47
N ASN A 50 -14.09 2.52 -1.25
CA ASN A 50 -13.17 3.64 -1.05
C ASN A 50 -11.73 3.24 -1.38
N ALA A 51 -11.47 3.08 -2.68
CA ALA A 51 -10.20 2.67 -3.25
C ALA A 51 -9.94 3.36 -4.60
N SER A 52 -8.68 3.60 -4.90
CA SER A 52 -8.23 4.23 -6.16
C SER A 52 -7.08 3.45 -6.80
N TYR A 53 -7.13 3.34 -8.12
CA TYR A 53 -6.02 2.87 -8.93
C TYR A 53 -4.91 3.92 -8.99
N ILE A 54 -3.67 3.48 -8.80
CA ILE A 54 -2.46 4.30 -8.98
C ILE A 54 -1.53 3.58 -9.95
N ARG A 55 -1.21 4.24 -11.06
CA ARG A 55 -0.24 3.76 -12.06
C ARG A 55 0.93 4.72 -12.12
N MET A 56 2.14 4.22 -11.91
CA MET A 56 3.36 5.03 -11.84
C MET A 56 4.39 4.48 -12.82
N LYS A 57 4.80 5.29 -13.80
CA LYS A 57 5.76 4.87 -14.84
C LYS A 57 7.16 5.37 -14.53
N VAL A 58 8.12 4.44 -14.44
CA VAL A 58 9.53 4.73 -14.16
C VAL A 58 10.39 4.12 -15.25
N GLY A 59 10.75 4.93 -16.25
CA GLY A 59 11.30 4.41 -17.51
C GLY A 59 10.26 3.56 -18.23
N GLU A 60 10.63 2.34 -18.60
CA GLU A 60 9.75 1.36 -19.25
C GLU A 60 8.90 0.54 -18.26
N GLU A 61 9.19 0.62 -16.96
CA GLU A 61 8.45 -0.12 -15.93
C GLU A 61 7.20 0.63 -15.48
N GLU A 62 6.10 -0.11 -15.32
CA GLU A 62 4.86 0.38 -14.73
C GLU A 62 4.63 -0.28 -13.37
N HIS A 63 4.52 0.55 -12.34
CA HIS A 63 4.08 0.18 -11.01
C HIS A 63 2.57 0.37 -10.91
N PHE A 64 1.83 -0.71 -10.66
CA PHE A 64 0.37 -0.67 -10.58
C PHE A 64 -0.12 -1.06 -9.19
N TYR A 65 -0.87 -0.15 -8.57
CA TYR A 65 -1.32 -0.26 -7.19
C TYR A 65 -2.81 0.05 -7.09
N ILE A 66 -3.45 -0.52 -6.07
CA ILE A 66 -4.71 -0.04 -5.52
C ILE A 66 -4.42 0.52 -4.14
N ILE A 67 -4.77 1.77 -3.91
CA ILE A 67 -4.75 2.38 -2.58
C ILE A 67 -6.16 2.40 -2.03
N THR A 68 -6.33 1.93 -0.80
CA THR A 68 -7.65 1.84 -0.16
C THR A 68 -7.56 2.13 1.34
N GLN A 69 -8.70 2.43 1.96
CA GLN A 69 -8.82 2.49 3.41
C GLN A 69 -8.78 1.08 4.03
N SER A 70 -8.58 1.00 5.36
CA SER A 70 -8.82 -0.24 6.08
C SER A 70 -10.26 -0.71 5.90
N PRO A 71 -10.50 -2.01 5.63
CA PRO A 71 -11.85 -2.56 5.59
C PRO A 71 -12.58 -2.34 6.91
N LEU A 72 -13.85 -1.97 6.81
CA LEU A 72 -14.79 -1.94 7.91
C LEU A 72 -15.48 -3.31 8.03
N PRO A 73 -16.09 -3.65 9.17
CA PRO A 73 -16.87 -4.87 9.29
C PRO A 73 -17.92 -5.04 8.18
N SER A 74 -18.55 -3.93 7.77
CA SER A 74 -19.56 -3.91 6.72
C SER A 74 -19.01 -3.98 5.29
N THR A 75 -17.72 -3.69 5.08
CA THR A 75 -17.10 -3.62 3.74
C THR A 75 -16.04 -4.69 3.52
N MET A 76 -15.96 -5.70 4.40
CA MET A 76 -14.99 -6.79 4.30
C MET A 76 -15.23 -7.65 3.05
N ALA A 77 -16.49 -7.96 2.75
CA ALA A 77 -16.85 -8.69 1.53
C ALA A 77 -16.47 -7.89 0.28
N ASP A 78 -16.75 -6.58 0.28
CA ASP A 78 -16.41 -5.67 -0.82
C ASP A 78 -14.90 -5.60 -1.05
N PHE A 79 -14.10 -5.56 0.03
CA PHE A 79 -12.64 -5.55 -0.07
C PHE A 79 -12.11 -6.83 -0.75
N TRP A 80 -12.58 -8.00 -0.34
CA TRP A 80 -12.14 -9.26 -0.97
C TRP A 80 -12.67 -9.42 -2.39
N GLN A 81 -13.85 -8.90 -2.68
CA GLN A 81 -14.36 -8.82 -4.06
C GLN A 81 -13.47 -7.93 -4.92
N MET A 82 -13.05 -6.76 -4.43
CA MET A 82 -12.12 -5.86 -5.13
C MET A 82 -10.79 -6.54 -5.42
N VAL A 83 -10.17 -7.15 -4.39
CA VAL A 83 -8.92 -7.93 -4.52
C VAL A 83 -9.10 -9.02 -5.57
N TRP A 84 -10.26 -9.68 -5.58
CA TRP A 84 -10.56 -10.74 -6.52
C TRP A 84 -10.68 -10.22 -7.97
N GLU A 85 -11.54 -9.23 -8.19
CA GLU A 85 -11.84 -8.69 -9.52
C GLU A 85 -10.64 -7.97 -10.14
N SER A 86 -9.77 -7.37 -9.32
CA SER A 86 -8.54 -6.72 -9.81
C SER A 86 -7.42 -7.71 -10.12
N GLU A 87 -7.62 -9.00 -9.88
CA GLU A 87 -6.59 -10.05 -10.02
C GLU A 87 -5.33 -9.80 -9.18
N SER A 88 -5.48 -9.17 -8.02
CA SER A 88 -4.36 -8.90 -7.12
C SER A 88 -3.94 -10.17 -6.38
N ASP A 89 -2.64 -10.44 -6.35
CA ASP A 89 -2.03 -11.52 -5.57
C ASP A 89 -1.33 -11.03 -4.28
N MET A 90 -1.33 -9.71 -4.04
CA MET A 90 -0.49 -9.08 -3.03
C MET A 90 -1.23 -7.96 -2.30
N ILE A 91 -1.29 -8.07 -0.98
CA ILE A 91 -1.81 -7.04 -0.08
C ILE A 91 -0.68 -6.53 0.82
N ALA A 92 -0.44 -5.22 0.80
CA ALA A 92 0.51 -4.52 1.66
C ALA A 92 -0.23 -3.69 2.72
N MET A 93 -0.35 -4.24 3.93
CA MET A 93 -0.98 -3.61 5.08
C MET A 93 0.06 -2.85 5.91
N MET A 94 -0.07 -1.53 5.98
CA MET A 94 0.89 -0.63 6.64
C MET A 94 0.43 -0.15 8.03
N THR A 95 -0.39 -0.95 8.73
CA THR A 95 -0.92 -0.61 10.07
C THR A 95 -1.10 -1.84 10.94
N LYS A 96 -1.06 -1.66 12.27
CA LYS A 96 -1.63 -2.64 13.20
C LYS A 96 -3.14 -2.50 13.25
N GLU A 97 -3.82 -3.50 13.81
CA GLU A 97 -5.25 -3.44 14.12
C GLU A 97 -5.54 -2.34 15.15
N VAL A 98 -4.69 -2.22 16.18
CA VAL A 98 -4.81 -1.26 17.26
C VAL A 98 -3.47 -0.56 17.50
N GLU A 99 -3.50 0.76 17.60
CA GLU A 99 -2.33 1.61 17.89
C GLU A 99 -2.71 2.65 18.94
N LEU A 100 -1.92 2.76 20.01
CA LEU A 100 -2.18 3.68 21.13
C LEU A 100 -3.63 3.56 21.67
N GLY A 101 -4.16 2.34 21.72
CA GLY A 101 -5.53 2.06 22.19
C GLY A 101 -6.65 2.40 21.19
N GLN A 102 -6.33 2.87 19.99
CA GLN A 102 -7.32 3.17 18.94
C GLN A 102 -7.35 2.08 17.87
N VAL A 103 -8.55 1.66 17.49
CA VAL A 103 -8.75 0.75 16.36
C VAL A 103 -8.40 1.49 15.07
N LYS A 104 -7.45 0.95 14.31
CA LYS A 104 -7.00 1.48 13.01
C LYS A 104 -7.48 0.64 11.84
N CYS A 105 -7.61 -0.67 12.03
CA CYS A 105 -8.05 -1.61 11.01
C CYS A 105 -8.86 -2.74 11.66
N HIS A 106 -10.02 -3.06 11.08
CA HIS A 106 -10.72 -4.29 11.43
C HIS A 106 -9.97 -5.49 10.83
N ARG A 107 -9.90 -6.61 11.54
CA ARG A 107 -9.30 -7.83 11.03
C ARG A 107 -10.20 -8.44 9.95
N TYR A 108 -9.73 -8.42 8.70
CA TYR A 108 -10.47 -8.94 7.55
C TYR A 108 -9.88 -10.25 6.99
N TRP A 109 -8.92 -10.84 7.70
CA TRP A 109 -8.18 -12.04 7.31
C TRP A 109 -8.24 -13.12 8.41
N PRO A 110 -8.09 -14.41 8.06
CA PRO A 110 -8.01 -15.50 9.03
C PRO A 110 -6.70 -15.48 9.83
N GLU A 111 -6.72 -15.99 11.07
CA GLU A 111 -5.56 -16.10 11.96
C GLU A 111 -5.38 -17.56 12.42
N PRO A 112 -4.22 -17.97 12.95
CA PRO A 112 -4.02 -19.36 13.37
C PRO A 112 -5.05 -19.91 14.39
N SER A 113 -5.69 -19.03 15.16
CA SER A 113 -6.78 -19.40 16.09
C SER A 113 -8.14 -19.61 15.41
N HIS A 114 -8.33 -18.99 14.25
CA HIS A 114 -9.54 -19.02 13.43
C HIS A 114 -9.09 -18.98 11.97
N ASP A 115 -8.68 -20.14 11.48
CA ASP A 115 -7.95 -20.30 10.22
C ASP A 115 -8.80 -20.06 8.97
N SER A 116 -10.09 -19.82 9.14
CA SER A 116 -11.01 -19.55 8.04
C SER A 116 -12.04 -18.47 8.35
N ILE A 117 -12.49 -17.78 7.30
CA ILE A 117 -13.56 -16.78 7.33
C ILE A 117 -14.51 -17.06 6.17
N ASP A 118 -15.80 -17.22 6.46
CA ASP A 118 -16.83 -17.34 5.44
C ASP A 118 -17.46 -15.98 5.14
N LEU A 119 -17.44 -15.60 3.86
CA LEU A 119 -18.08 -14.40 3.31
C LEU A 119 -19.18 -14.83 2.33
N ALA A 120 -20.01 -13.89 1.88
CA ALA A 120 -21.12 -14.19 0.97
C ALA A 120 -20.69 -14.98 -0.27
N ASN A 121 -19.66 -14.51 -0.98
CA ASN A 121 -19.17 -15.11 -2.24
C ASN A 121 -17.82 -15.82 -2.10
N PHE A 122 -17.13 -15.65 -0.98
CA PHE A 122 -15.77 -16.12 -0.77
C PHE A 122 -15.66 -16.94 0.51
N HIS A 123 -14.74 -17.89 0.50
CA HIS A 123 -14.26 -18.56 1.70
C HIS A 123 -12.75 -18.35 1.77
N LEU A 124 -12.27 -17.79 2.87
CA LEU A 124 -10.86 -17.50 3.08
C LEU A 124 -10.26 -18.57 3.98
N ARG A 125 -9.11 -19.13 3.62
CA ARG A 125 -8.34 -20.06 4.46
C ARG A 125 -6.90 -19.60 4.61
N LEU A 126 -6.37 -19.68 5.82
CA LEU A 126 -4.97 -19.41 6.10
C LEU A 126 -4.13 -20.66 5.78
N ASP A 127 -3.29 -20.57 4.75
CA ASP A 127 -2.40 -21.67 4.34
C ASP A 127 -1.02 -21.58 5.02
N ASN A 128 -0.51 -20.37 5.26
CA ASN A 128 0.78 -20.16 5.94
C ASN A 128 0.78 -18.83 6.72
N TYR A 129 1.51 -18.82 7.84
CA TYR A 129 1.61 -17.69 8.74
C TYR A 129 3.02 -17.59 9.31
N GLN A 130 3.69 -16.47 9.08
CA GLN A 130 5.06 -16.23 9.51
C GLN A 130 5.19 -14.86 10.16
N ILE A 131 5.75 -14.82 11.36
CA ILE A 131 6.09 -13.58 12.05
C ILE A 131 7.58 -13.33 11.84
N LEU A 132 7.92 -12.17 11.25
CA LEU A 132 9.27 -11.67 11.16
C LEU A 132 9.43 -10.46 12.10
N GLU A 133 10.65 -9.93 12.19
CA GLU A 133 10.98 -8.86 13.15
C GLU A 133 10.17 -7.57 12.94
N TYR A 134 9.85 -7.19 11.70
CA TYR A 134 9.16 -5.94 11.38
C TYR A 134 7.95 -6.08 10.46
N PHE A 135 7.62 -7.29 10.02
CA PHE A 135 6.38 -7.58 9.29
C PHE A 135 5.90 -9.02 9.49
N ILE A 136 4.61 -9.25 9.26
CA ILE A 136 3.96 -10.57 9.27
C ILE A 136 3.63 -10.93 7.82
N ILE A 137 3.80 -12.19 7.47
CA ILE A 137 3.43 -12.76 6.18
C ILE A 137 2.31 -13.76 6.42
N ARG A 138 1.21 -13.61 5.66
CA ARG A 138 0.14 -14.59 5.59
C ARG A 138 -0.05 -15.01 4.15
N THR A 139 -0.19 -16.31 3.92
CA THR A 139 -0.62 -16.87 2.64
C THR A 139 -2.06 -17.28 2.81
N ILE A 140 -2.96 -16.63 2.08
CA ILE A 140 -4.40 -16.80 2.21
C ILE A 140 -4.92 -17.42 0.92
N GLU A 141 -5.52 -18.60 1.01
CA GLU A 141 -6.32 -19.14 -0.08
C GLU A 141 -7.68 -18.45 -0.07
N VAL A 142 -7.98 -17.75 -1.16
CA VAL A 142 -9.30 -17.15 -1.41
C VAL A 142 -10.04 -18.07 -2.35
N ILE A 143 -11.10 -18.71 -1.85
CA ILE A 143 -11.95 -19.62 -2.61
C ILE A 143 -13.19 -18.85 -3.04
N ASN A 144 -13.33 -18.56 -4.33
CA ASN A 144 -14.59 -18.08 -4.89
C ASN A 144 -15.55 -19.26 -5.01
N LYS A 145 -16.70 -19.18 -4.33
CA LYS A 145 -17.68 -20.28 -4.23
C LYS A 145 -18.26 -20.72 -5.58
N GLN A 146 -18.06 -19.95 -6.65
CA GLN A 146 -18.62 -20.20 -7.97
C GLN A 146 -17.58 -20.48 -9.07
N VAL A 147 -16.31 -20.09 -8.86
CA VAL A 147 -15.32 -20.02 -9.96
C VAL A 147 -14.09 -20.88 -9.68
N SER A 148 -13.20 -20.43 -8.81
CA SER A 148 -11.90 -21.05 -8.54
C SER A 148 -11.35 -20.57 -7.20
N SER A 149 -10.21 -21.12 -6.78
CA SER A 149 -9.41 -20.55 -5.69
C SER A 149 -8.14 -19.88 -6.20
N ARG A 150 -7.63 -18.91 -5.43
CA ARG A 150 -6.35 -18.23 -5.67
C ARG A 150 -5.60 -18.03 -4.36
N ILE A 151 -4.29 -18.02 -4.45
CA ILE A 151 -3.41 -17.74 -3.33
C ILE A 151 -3.06 -16.25 -3.33
N ILE A 152 -3.26 -15.60 -2.19
CA ILE A 152 -2.97 -14.18 -1.99
C ILE A 152 -1.98 -14.04 -0.85
N SER A 153 -0.89 -13.31 -1.11
CA SER A 153 0.10 -12.94 -0.12
C SER A 153 -0.35 -11.68 0.60
N HIS A 154 -0.49 -11.75 1.92
CA HIS A 154 -0.82 -10.62 2.79
C HIS A 154 0.39 -10.29 3.66
N LEU A 155 0.96 -9.12 3.42
CA LEU A 155 2.12 -8.60 4.14
C LEU A 155 1.66 -7.47 5.07
N GLN A 156 1.88 -7.64 6.36
CA GLN A 156 1.54 -6.62 7.36
C GLN A 156 2.80 -6.05 7.99
N PHE A 157 3.11 -4.80 7.68
CA PHE A 157 4.19 -4.07 8.31
C PHE A 157 3.77 -3.64 9.73
N ILE A 158 4.48 -4.16 10.75
CA ILE A 158 4.09 -4.02 12.17
C ILE A 158 4.97 -3.04 12.94
N THR A 159 6.01 -2.48 12.33
CA THR A 159 6.95 -1.60 13.04
C THR A 159 6.99 -0.24 12.38
N TRP A 160 6.18 0.69 12.88
CA TRP A 160 6.26 2.10 12.52
C TRP A 160 6.73 2.91 13.74
N PRO A 161 8.05 3.02 13.98
CA PRO A 161 8.58 3.70 15.15
C PRO A 161 8.42 5.22 15.00
N ASP A 162 7.80 5.86 15.99
CA ASP A 162 7.49 7.30 15.97
C ASP A 162 8.75 8.21 15.97
N HIS A 163 9.93 7.66 16.33
CA HIS A 163 11.13 8.46 16.61
C HIS A 163 12.44 7.95 15.98
N ASP A 164 12.43 6.90 15.15
CA ASP A 164 13.66 6.32 14.55
C ASP A 164 13.54 6.17 13.02
N THR A 165 13.72 7.29 12.31
CA THR A 165 13.58 7.38 10.85
C THR A 165 14.58 6.51 10.07
N PRO A 166 15.88 6.43 10.42
CA PRO A 166 16.82 5.57 9.71
C PRO A 166 16.48 4.08 9.82
N LYS A 167 16.12 3.60 11.01
CA LYS A 167 15.73 2.20 11.21
C LYS A 167 14.44 1.86 10.47
N LEU A 168 13.47 2.78 10.49
CA LEU A 168 12.24 2.66 9.69
C LEU A 168 12.54 2.56 8.20
N ALA A 169 13.45 3.40 7.67
CA ALA A 169 13.85 3.36 6.27
C ALA A 169 14.40 1.98 5.88
N GLU A 170 15.35 1.44 6.65
CA GLU A 170 15.93 0.12 6.37
C GLU A 170 14.87 -1.00 6.40
N GLN A 171 13.99 -1.00 7.40
CA GLN A 171 12.92 -1.97 7.55
C GLN A 171 11.91 -1.89 6.40
N LEU A 172 11.54 -0.67 5.99
CA LEU A 172 10.62 -0.43 4.89
C LEU A 172 11.22 -0.88 3.55
N ILE A 173 12.51 -0.62 3.32
CA ILE A 173 13.21 -1.11 2.11
C ILE A 173 13.17 -2.64 2.07
N LYS A 174 13.49 -3.33 3.17
CA LYS A 174 13.43 -4.80 3.22
C LYS A 174 12.01 -5.34 2.98
N PHE A 175 11.00 -4.68 3.53
CA PHE A 175 9.59 -4.99 3.26
C PHE A 175 9.25 -4.86 1.77
N ILE A 176 9.64 -3.74 1.14
CA ILE A 176 9.43 -3.49 -0.30
C ILE A 176 10.15 -4.55 -1.14
N CYS A 177 11.41 -4.87 -0.83
CA CYS A 177 12.15 -5.90 -1.56
C CYS A 177 11.46 -7.27 -1.49
N TYR A 178 10.93 -7.64 -0.33
CA TYR A 178 10.16 -8.88 -0.18
C TYR A 178 8.85 -8.82 -0.99
N MET A 179 8.11 -7.71 -0.88
CA MET A 179 6.86 -7.47 -1.60
C MET A 179 7.06 -7.61 -3.12
N ARG A 180 8.07 -6.94 -3.69
CA ARG A 180 8.41 -7.03 -5.12
C ARG A 180 8.75 -8.46 -5.54
N LYS A 181 9.51 -9.18 -4.72
CA LYS A 181 9.97 -10.55 -5.04
C LYS A 181 8.81 -11.56 -5.04
N SER A 182 7.83 -11.35 -4.17
CA SER A 182 6.70 -12.27 -3.97
C SER A 182 5.48 -11.93 -4.82
N HIS A 183 5.43 -10.73 -5.42
CA HIS A 183 4.35 -10.27 -6.29
C HIS A 183 4.55 -10.77 -7.74
N SER A 184 3.46 -11.16 -8.40
CA SER A 184 3.50 -11.71 -9.76
C SER A 184 2.42 -11.16 -10.70
N THR A 185 1.19 -10.93 -10.23
CA THR A 185 0.08 -10.50 -11.11
C THR A 185 -0.84 -9.47 -10.48
N GLY A 186 -1.47 -8.66 -11.33
CA GLY A 186 -2.43 -7.63 -10.94
C GLY A 186 -1.80 -6.43 -10.24
N PRO A 187 -2.61 -5.50 -9.69
CA PRO A 187 -2.13 -4.42 -8.86
C PRO A 187 -1.80 -4.91 -7.45
N ILE A 188 -0.81 -4.31 -6.80
CA ILE A 188 -0.60 -4.49 -5.35
C ILE A 188 -1.64 -3.66 -4.60
N VAL A 189 -2.39 -4.29 -3.69
CA VAL A 189 -3.37 -3.60 -2.84
C VAL A 189 -2.65 -3.09 -1.59
N ALA A 190 -2.40 -1.79 -1.53
CA ALA A 190 -1.76 -1.14 -0.39
C ALA A 190 -2.80 -0.39 0.45
N HIS A 191 -2.75 -0.58 1.77
CA HIS A 191 -3.63 0.17 2.69
C HIS A 191 -2.97 0.43 4.04
N CYS A 192 -3.53 1.38 4.77
CA CYS A 192 -3.22 1.65 6.17
C CYS A 192 -4.57 1.86 6.87
N SER A 193 -4.72 2.81 7.78
CA SER A 193 -6.04 3.13 8.35
C SER A 193 -6.93 3.87 7.34
N THR A 194 -6.50 5.03 6.85
CA THR A 194 -7.26 5.87 5.90
C THR A 194 -6.83 5.71 4.44
N GLY A 195 -5.75 4.97 4.18
CA GLY A 195 -5.19 4.78 2.83
C GLY A 195 -4.23 5.88 2.36
N ILE A 196 -3.89 6.87 3.20
CA ILE A 196 -3.12 8.04 2.76
C ILE A 196 -1.69 8.00 3.27
N GLY A 197 -1.51 8.20 4.58
CA GLY A 197 -0.19 8.52 5.14
C GLY A 197 0.83 7.42 4.90
N ARG A 198 0.68 6.28 5.57
CA ARG A 198 1.67 5.20 5.53
C ARG A 198 1.70 4.46 4.20
N SER A 199 0.55 4.31 3.56
CA SER A 199 0.44 3.71 2.22
C SER A 199 1.07 4.61 1.15
N GLY A 200 0.88 5.93 1.24
CA GLY A 200 1.54 6.89 0.37
C GLY A 200 3.05 6.90 0.51
N VAL A 201 3.55 6.83 1.75
CA VAL A 201 4.98 6.67 2.02
C VAL A 201 5.52 5.38 1.38
N LEU A 202 4.82 4.24 1.54
CA LEU A 202 5.21 2.98 0.91
C LEU A 202 5.39 3.15 -0.61
N LEU A 203 4.37 3.68 -1.30
CA LEU A 203 4.43 3.84 -2.74
C LEU A 203 5.47 4.90 -3.17
N CYS A 204 5.70 5.94 -2.35
CA CYS A 204 6.69 6.97 -2.67
C CYS A 204 8.10 6.39 -2.61
N VAL A 205 8.40 5.61 -1.57
CA VAL A 205 9.68 4.90 -1.43
C VAL A 205 9.83 3.84 -2.52
N GLU A 206 8.77 3.11 -2.85
CA GLU A 206 8.75 2.16 -3.97
C GLU A 206 9.18 2.82 -5.29
N VAL A 207 8.53 3.92 -5.68
CA VAL A 207 8.86 4.62 -6.92
C VAL A 207 10.27 5.16 -6.88
N LEU A 208 10.66 5.76 -5.76
CA LEU A 208 12.00 6.30 -5.56
C LEU A 208 13.08 5.22 -5.75
N LEU A 209 12.89 4.04 -5.16
CA LEU A 209 13.79 2.89 -5.35
C LEU A 209 13.93 2.55 -6.83
N SER A 210 12.83 2.52 -7.58
CA SER A 210 12.85 2.23 -9.02
C SER A 210 13.56 3.29 -9.85
N TYR A 211 13.50 4.57 -9.46
CA TYR A 211 14.26 5.64 -10.11
C TYR A 211 15.76 5.48 -9.84
N ILE A 212 16.14 5.19 -8.60
CA ILE A 212 17.55 5.02 -8.22
C ILE A 212 18.16 3.77 -8.88
N GLU A 213 17.44 2.65 -8.90
CA GLU A 213 17.88 1.41 -9.56
C GLU A 213 18.16 1.59 -11.05
N LYS A 214 17.47 2.54 -11.70
CA LYS A 214 17.61 2.89 -13.13
C LYS A 214 18.56 4.07 -13.38
N ASP A 215 19.20 4.60 -12.35
CA ASP A 215 20.06 5.81 -12.42
C ASP A 215 19.32 7.02 -13.02
N LEU A 216 18.02 7.14 -12.73
CA LEU A 216 17.18 8.23 -13.17
C LEU A 216 17.05 9.30 -12.07
N ASN A 217 17.14 10.56 -12.47
CA ASN A 217 16.95 11.67 -11.55
C ASN A 217 15.47 11.93 -11.27
N VAL A 218 15.11 11.97 -10.00
CA VAL A 218 13.77 12.36 -9.55
C VAL A 218 13.84 13.06 -8.20
N SER A 219 12.95 14.03 -7.99
CA SER A 219 12.70 14.59 -6.65
C SER A 219 11.40 14.04 -6.08
N ILE A 220 11.33 13.94 -4.74
CA ILE A 220 10.12 13.55 -4.02
C ILE A 220 8.93 14.44 -4.42
N LYS A 221 9.15 15.76 -4.57
CA LYS A 221 8.12 16.71 -5.02
C LYS A 221 7.53 16.33 -6.38
N GLN A 222 8.36 15.91 -7.33
CA GLN A 222 7.88 15.47 -8.65
C GLN A 222 7.06 14.18 -8.56
N ILE A 223 7.48 13.23 -7.73
CA ILE A 223 6.72 11.99 -7.47
C ILE A 223 5.33 12.34 -6.91
N MET A 224 5.30 13.19 -5.89
CA MET A 224 4.07 13.65 -5.22
C MET A 224 3.11 14.35 -6.19
N VAL A 225 3.60 15.34 -6.94
CA VAL A 225 2.78 16.08 -7.90
C VAL A 225 2.26 15.19 -9.03
N LYS A 226 3.09 14.26 -9.52
CA LYS A 226 2.76 13.45 -10.68
C LYS A 226 1.77 12.34 -10.35
N TYR A 227 1.94 11.65 -9.22
CA TYR A 227 1.21 10.41 -8.95
C TYR A 227 0.19 10.52 -7.82
N TYR A 228 0.40 11.45 -6.87
CA TYR A 228 -0.42 11.50 -5.65
C TYR A 228 -1.38 12.68 -5.64
N LYS A 229 -0.99 13.85 -6.16
CA LYS A 229 -1.89 15.02 -6.27
C LYS A 229 -3.24 14.70 -6.96
N PRO A 230 -3.31 13.87 -8.02
CA PRO A 230 -4.59 13.52 -8.64
C PRO A 230 -5.48 12.63 -7.76
N VAL A 231 -4.88 11.86 -6.85
CA VAL A 231 -5.56 10.89 -5.99
C VAL A 231 -5.91 11.49 -4.61
N TRP A 232 -5.12 12.48 -4.18
CA TRP A 232 -5.22 13.12 -2.87
C TRP A 232 -5.70 14.56 -3.06
N MET A 233 -7.01 14.74 -3.04
CA MET A 233 -7.59 16.07 -3.00
C MET A 233 -7.58 16.58 -1.56
N SER A 234 -7.07 17.79 -1.35
CA SER A 234 -7.24 18.55 -0.11
C SER A 234 -8.74 18.84 0.08
N THR A 235 -9.43 18.06 0.91
CA THR A 235 -10.59 18.58 1.66
C THR A 235 -10.08 19.19 2.96
N THR A 236 -9.48 20.37 2.85
CA THR A 236 -9.68 21.35 3.92
C THR A 236 -11.13 21.84 3.78
N CYS A 237 -11.87 21.64 4.87
CA CYS A 237 -13.32 21.72 5.01
C CYS A 237 -13.95 22.98 4.38
N VAL A 238 -15.18 22.86 3.85
CA VAL A 238 -16.05 24.01 3.52
C VAL A 238 -15.33 25.09 2.70
N GLY A 239 -15.36 24.93 1.38
CA GLY A 239 -14.99 26.01 0.47
C GLY A 239 -13.57 25.91 -0.07
N ILE A 240 -13.52 25.70 -1.39
CA ILE A 240 -12.52 26.16 -2.35
C ILE A 240 -11.34 26.93 -1.74
N LEU A 241 -10.18 26.27 -1.62
CA LEU A 241 -8.88 26.92 -1.75
C LEU A 241 -7.96 26.01 -2.56
N ASP A 242 -7.76 26.39 -3.82
CA ASP A 242 -6.66 25.93 -4.66
C ASP A 242 -5.35 26.38 -4.01
N GLN A 243 -4.66 25.49 -3.29
CA GLN A 243 -3.30 25.73 -2.79
C GLN A 243 -2.25 25.48 -3.89
N SER A 244 -2.52 25.90 -5.13
CA SER A 244 -1.55 25.95 -6.21
C SER A 244 -0.35 26.87 -5.92
N ASN A 245 -0.43 27.69 -4.86
CA ASN A 245 0.55 28.74 -4.55
C ASN A 245 1.41 28.52 -3.27
N PHE A 246 1.48 27.31 -2.71
CA PHE A 246 2.37 27.02 -1.56
C PHE A 246 3.58 26.13 -1.89
N TRP A 247 3.94 26.02 -3.18
CA TRP A 247 5.14 25.30 -3.64
C TRP A 247 6.00 26.11 -4.60
#